data_AF-A0A643CFV4-F1
#
_entry.id   AF-A0A643CFV4-F1
#
_cell.length_a   1.000
_cell.length_b   1.000
_cell.length_c   1.000
_cell.angle_alpha   90.00
_cell.angle_beta   90.00
_cell.angle_gamma   90.00
#
_symmetry.space_group_name_H-M   'P 1'
#
loop_
_entity.id
_entity.type
_entity.pdbx_description
1 polymer ?
#
loop_
_entity_poly.entity_id
_entity_poly.type
_entity_poly.pdbx_seq_one_letter_code
_entity_poly.pdbx_strand_id
1 'polypeptide(L)'
;MSEPPHPSRAVAGAAAAICVCCPGASQSGREQLRLRTVTRSKPIWMLTGDKLETATCIAKSSHLVSRTQDTHVFRPEGRQASLAADFSVPQFKHIGRLLMVHGRSSYKRSAALSQFVMHRGLIISTMQAVFSSVFYFASVPLYQGFLMVGYATVYTMFPVFSLVLDQDVKPEMAMLYPELYRDLTKGCIRKDVRVAFRFELLSFTHGGILMSGALVLFESEFVHVVAISFTALVLTELLMVALTVRTWHWLMVVAELLSLGCYVASLAFLNKYFDLAFITTVTFVWKVSAITVVSCLPLYVLKYLKRKLSPPSYSKLSS
;
A
#
# COMPACT_ATOMS: atom_id res chain seq x y z
N MET A 1 -5.27 -52.85 2.63
CA MET A 1 -5.59 -52.07 1.42
C MET A 1 -6.08 -50.72 1.88
N SER A 2 -5.15 -49.81 2.18
CA SER A 2 -5.44 -48.46 2.68
C SER A 2 -5.18 -47.48 1.54
N GLU A 3 -6.24 -46.87 1.02
CA GLU A 3 -6.15 -45.83 -0.01
C GLU A 3 -5.25 -44.68 0.44
N PRO A 4 -4.45 -44.08 -0.46
CA PRO A 4 -3.75 -42.84 -0.17
C PRO A 4 -4.76 -41.67 -0.12
N PRO A 5 -4.56 -40.67 0.77
CA PRO A 5 -5.49 -39.57 0.92
C PRO A 5 -5.45 -38.62 -0.29
N HIS A 6 -6.65 -38.25 -0.77
CA HIS A 6 -6.87 -37.30 -1.86
C HIS A 6 -6.27 -35.90 -1.59
N PRO A 7 -5.89 -35.16 -2.65
CA PRO A 7 -5.20 -33.87 -2.59
C PRO A 7 -6.19 -32.71 -2.45
N SER A 8 -7.11 -32.77 -1.48
CA SER A 8 -8.17 -31.79 -1.32
C SER A 8 -8.21 -31.28 0.10
N ARG A 9 -7.23 -30.43 0.44
CA ARG A 9 -7.34 -29.33 1.43
C ARG A 9 -6.04 -28.55 1.45
N ALA A 10 -5.91 -27.64 0.48
CA ALA A 10 -5.09 -26.47 0.63
C ALA A 10 -5.65 -25.68 1.83
N VAL A 11 -5.01 -25.84 3.00
CA VAL A 11 -5.28 -24.99 4.14
C VAL A 11 -4.92 -23.57 3.74
N ALA A 12 -5.96 -22.74 3.62
CA ALA A 12 -5.91 -21.33 3.30
C ALA A 12 -5.02 -20.59 4.30
N GLY A 13 -3.76 -20.40 3.92
CA GLY A 13 -2.81 -19.53 4.59
C GLY A 13 -1.90 -18.98 3.51
N ALA A 14 -2.09 -17.70 3.17
CA ALA A 14 -1.41 -16.98 2.09
C ALA A 14 0.11 -17.21 2.12
N ALA A 15 0.58 -18.14 1.31
CA ALA A 15 1.98 -18.48 1.18
C ALA A 15 2.24 -18.72 -0.30
N ALA A 16 3.06 -17.86 -0.88
CA ALA A 16 3.42 -17.93 -2.29
C ALA A 16 4.23 -19.20 -2.57
N ALA A 17 3.93 -19.87 -3.68
CA ALA A 17 4.68 -21.03 -4.17
C ALA A 17 5.66 -20.60 -5.27
N ILE A 18 6.96 -20.82 -5.06
CA ILE A 18 8.02 -20.52 -6.04
C ILE A 18 8.59 -21.82 -6.60
N CYS A 19 8.58 -21.98 -7.93
CA CYS A 19 9.15 -23.12 -8.64
C CYS A 19 10.45 -22.75 -9.35
N VAL A 20 11.49 -23.58 -9.19
CA VAL A 20 12.79 -23.42 -9.89
C VAL A 20 12.94 -24.45 -11.00
N CYS A 21 13.08 -23.98 -12.25
CA CYS A 21 13.21 -24.81 -13.45
C CYS A 21 14.62 -24.72 -14.06
N CYS A 22 15.56 -25.57 -13.62
CA CYS A 22 16.92 -25.61 -14.18
C CYS A 22 16.92 -26.04 -15.67
N PRO A 23 17.47 -25.23 -16.60
CA PRO A 23 17.69 -25.62 -17.98
C PRO A 23 18.91 -26.55 -18.07
N GLY A 24 18.69 -27.83 -18.41
CA GLY A 24 19.77 -28.81 -18.62
C GLY A 24 19.50 -30.23 -18.10
N ALA A 25 18.50 -30.45 -17.25
CA ALA A 25 18.18 -31.77 -16.71
C ALA A 25 17.12 -32.50 -17.57
N SER A 26 17.41 -33.73 -17.98
CA SER A 26 16.50 -34.64 -18.69
C SER A 26 15.13 -34.76 -18.00
N GLN A 27 14.06 -34.84 -18.79
CA GLN A 27 12.66 -34.67 -18.34
C GLN A 27 11.98 -35.94 -17.81
N SER A 28 12.64 -37.11 -17.88
CA SER A 28 11.96 -38.42 -17.73
C SER A 28 11.91 -39.02 -16.31
N GLY A 29 12.20 -38.25 -15.24
CA GLY A 29 12.25 -38.84 -13.89
C GLY A 29 12.39 -37.84 -12.74
N ARG A 30 11.60 -36.77 -12.73
CA ARG A 30 11.71 -35.72 -11.70
C ARG A 30 10.78 -35.98 -10.52
N GLU A 31 11.36 -36.05 -9.32
CA GLU A 31 10.64 -35.94 -8.05
C GLU A 31 10.58 -34.47 -7.62
N GLN A 32 9.41 -33.98 -7.20
CA GLN A 32 9.28 -32.62 -6.70
C GLN A 32 9.37 -32.61 -5.16
N LEU A 33 10.06 -31.61 -4.61
CA LEU A 33 10.14 -31.44 -3.18
C LEU A 33 9.24 -30.31 -2.74
N ARG A 34 8.52 -30.54 -1.65
CA ARG A 34 7.79 -29.51 -0.94
C ARG A 34 8.56 -29.18 0.34
N LEU A 35 9.47 -28.23 0.26
CA LEU A 35 10.24 -27.80 1.43
C LEU A 35 9.41 -26.85 2.28
N ARG A 36 9.28 -27.14 3.58
CA ARG A 36 8.68 -26.26 4.58
C ARG A 36 9.80 -25.54 5.33
N THR A 37 9.94 -24.22 5.14
CA THR A 37 11.01 -23.41 5.74
C THR A 37 10.66 -22.81 7.12
N VAL A 38 11.71 -22.32 7.79
CA VAL A 38 12.01 -22.26 9.24
C VAL A 38 11.15 -21.41 10.19
N THR A 39 10.23 -20.56 9.74
CA THR A 39 9.58 -19.64 10.67
C THR A 39 8.27 -20.19 11.24
N ARG A 40 8.25 -20.45 12.56
CA ARG A 40 7.11 -20.87 13.41
C ARG A 40 5.78 -20.12 13.20
N SER A 41 5.73 -19.05 12.40
CA SER A 41 4.52 -18.27 12.17
C SER A 41 3.99 -18.23 10.74
N LYS A 42 4.75 -18.59 9.68
CA LYS A 42 4.22 -18.74 8.30
C LYS A 42 5.09 -19.71 7.46
N PRO A 43 4.52 -20.78 6.87
CA PRO A 43 5.24 -21.64 5.95
C PRO A 43 5.49 -20.90 4.62
N ILE A 44 6.70 -20.96 4.08
CA ILE A 44 6.99 -20.54 2.69
C ILE A 44 7.16 -21.84 1.89
N TRP A 45 6.54 -21.91 0.71
CA TRP A 45 6.53 -23.10 -0.13
C TRP A 45 7.54 -22.94 -1.27
N MET A 46 8.45 -23.91 -1.42
CA MET A 46 9.40 -23.93 -2.52
C MET A 46 9.34 -25.28 -3.23
N LEU A 47 9.18 -25.22 -4.56
CA LEU A 47 9.19 -26.34 -5.49
C LEU A 47 10.50 -26.29 -6.31
N THR A 48 11.19 -27.42 -6.43
CA THR A 48 12.39 -27.52 -7.27
C THR A 48 12.37 -28.83 -8.04
N GLY A 49 12.92 -28.81 -9.25
CA GLY A 49 12.76 -29.86 -10.25
C GLY A 49 14.04 -30.56 -10.70
N ASP A 50 15.06 -30.69 -9.85
CA ASP A 50 16.30 -31.45 -10.17
C ASP A 50 16.33 -32.82 -9.47
N LYS A 51 16.84 -32.88 -8.23
CA LYS A 51 16.95 -34.09 -7.38
C LYS A 51 16.64 -33.73 -5.92
N LEU A 52 16.06 -34.66 -5.17
CA LEU A 52 15.75 -34.56 -3.73
C LEU A 52 16.94 -34.03 -2.91
N GLU A 53 18.09 -34.59 -3.18
CA GLU A 53 19.31 -34.35 -2.42
C GLU A 53 19.87 -32.95 -2.69
N THR A 54 19.86 -32.50 -3.95
CA THR A 54 20.32 -31.17 -4.35
C THR A 54 19.45 -30.08 -3.75
N ALA A 55 18.13 -30.26 -3.81
CA ALA A 55 17.14 -29.38 -3.20
C ALA A 55 17.36 -29.24 -1.68
N THR A 56 17.55 -30.38 -1.01
CA THR A 56 17.73 -30.45 0.45
C THR A 56 19.07 -29.86 0.88
N CYS A 57 20.14 -30.14 0.15
CA CYS A 57 21.47 -29.59 0.39
C CYS A 57 21.49 -28.07 0.22
N ILE A 58 20.83 -27.54 -0.82
CA ILE A 58 20.72 -26.11 -1.07
C ILE A 58 19.83 -25.43 -0.01
N ALA A 59 18.72 -26.04 0.37
CA ALA A 59 17.84 -25.51 1.41
C ALA A 59 18.50 -25.43 2.80
N LYS A 60 19.36 -26.42 3.13
CA LYS A 60 20.15 -26.45 4.37
C LYS A 60 21.34 -25.48 4.33
N SER A 61 22.00 -25.32 3.18
CA SER A 61 23.16 -24.41 3.03
C SER A 61 22.76 -22.93 2.91
N SER A 62 21.61 -22.64 2.31
CA SER A 62 21.02 -21.28 2.26
C SER A 62 20.31 -20.86 3.56
N HIS A 63 20.37 -21.70 4.61
CA HIS A 63 19.71 -21.48 5.91
C HIS A 63 18.19 -21.25 5.82
N LEU A 64 17.55 -21.73 4.75
CA LEU A 64 16.09 -21.67 4.58
C LEU A 64 15.39 -22.72 5.47
N VAL A 65 16.00 -23.89 5.67
CA VAL A 65 15.51 -24.99 6.50
C VAL A 65 16.56 -25.35 7.57
N SER A 66 16.15 -25.67 8.81
CA SER A 66 17.09 -26.17 9.83
C SER A 66 17.70 -27.48 9.36
N ARG A 67 18.97 -27.74 9.70
CA ARG A 67 19.67 -28.98 9.31
C ARG A 67 18.93 -30.26 9.75
N THR A 68 18.09 -30.14 10.78
CA THR A 68 17.33 -31.23 11.43
C THR A 68 15.83 -31.27 11.11
N GLN A 69 15.31 -30.39 10.25
CA GLN A 69 13.86 -30.31 10.02
C GLN A 69 13.40 -31.25 8.89
N ASP A 70 12.32 -31.99 9.12
CA ASP A 70 11.75 -32.94 8.17
C ASP A 70 11.15 -32.26 6.92
N THR A 71 11.42 -32.85 5.76
CA THR A 71 11.01 -32.37 4.44
C THR A 71 10.03 -33.34 3.80
N HIS A 72 8.82 -32.89 3.47
CA HIS A 72 7.82 -33.72 2.79
C HIS A 72 7.96 -33.64 1.26
N VAL A 73 7.89 -34.78 0.60
CA VAL A 73 8.13 -34.92 -0.85
C VAL A 73 6.81 -35.29 -1.51
N PHE A 74 6.43 -34.58 -2.57
CA PHE A 74 5.24 -34.88 -3.36
C PHE A 74 5.68 -35.14 -4.80
N ARG A 75 5.15 -36.16 -5.48
CA ARG A 75 5.54 -36.50 -6.86
C ARG A 75 4.45 -36.07 -7.87
N PRO A 76 4.59 -34.92 -8.56
CA PRO A 76 3.83 -34.62 -9.77
C PRO A 76 4.67 -34.82 -11.04
N GLU A 77 4.01 -35.31 -12.09
CA GLU A 77 4.61 -35.60 -13.38
C GLU A 77 4.67 -34.34 -14.28
N GLY A 78 5.82 -34.05 -14.91
CA GLY A 78 5.96 -33.02 -15.95
C GLY A 78 6.07 -31.56 -15.47
N ARG A 79 5.72 -30.60 -16.36
CA ARG A 79 5.76 -29.14 -16.09
C ARG A 79 4.70 -28.65 -15.09
N GLN A 80 3.93 -29.57 -14.51
CA GLN A 80 2.82 -29.26 -13.59
C GLN A 80 3.28 -28.44 -12.38
N ALA A 81 4.52 -28.63 -11.89
CA ALA A 81 5.10 -27.80 -10.82
C ALA A 81 5.15 -26.31 -11.16
N SER A 82 5.58 -26.02 -12.39
CA SER A 82 5.76 -24.66 -12.88
C SER A 82 4.44 -24.00 -13.22
N LEU A 83 3.44 -24.79 -13.61
CA LEU A 83 2.08 -24.32 -13.88
C LEU A 83 1.27 -24.13 -12.59
N ALA A 84 1.59 -24.87 -11.53
CA ALA A 84 0.94 -24.76 -10.23
C ALA A 84 1.64 -23.77 -9.27
N ALA A 85 2.75 -23.15 -9.67
CA ALA A 85 3.48 -22.18 -8.87
C ALA A 85 3.10 -20.74 -9.23
N ASP A 86 3.04 -19.85 -8.23
CA ASP A 86 2.79 -18.41 -8.43
C ASP A 86 3.94 -17.74 -9.21
N PHE A 87 5.18 -18.23 -9.01
CA PHE A 87 6.36 -17.77 -9.72
C PHE A 87 7.19 -18.95 -10.22
N SER A 88 7.53 -18.95 -11.51
CA SER A 88 8.51 -19.89 -12.08
C SER A 88 9.80 -19.14 -12.43
N VAL A 89 10.92 -19.61 -11.88
CA VAL A 89 12.24 -19.02 -12.11
C VAL A 89 13.19 -20.05 -12.73
N PRO A 90 14.00 -19.67 -13.74
CA PRO A 90 14.83 -20.64 -14.44
C PRO A 90 16.05 -21.11 -13.64
N GLN A 91 16.53 -20.34 -12.66
CA GLN A 91 17.71 -20.71 -11.88
C GLN A 91 17.57 -20.19 -10.44
N PHE A 92 18.10 -20.96 -9.47
CA PHE A 92 18.00 -20.62 -8.05
C PHE A 92 18.62 -19.26 -7.71
N LYS A 93 19.67 -18.84 -8.45
CA LYS A 93 20.32 -17.53 -8.26
C LYS A 93 19.36 -16.33 -8.39
N HIS A 94 18.26 -16.47 -9.14
CA HIS A 94 17.28 -15.39 -9.33
C HIS A 94 16.31 -15.24 -8.14
N ILE A 95 16.18 -16.25 -7.26
CA ILE A 95 15.29 -16.19 -6.09
C ILE A 95 15.73 -15.10 -5.12
N GLY A 96 17.03 -14.92 -4.92
CA GLY A 96 17.56 -13.86 -4.06
C GLY A 96 17.06 -12.49 -4.50
N ARG A 97 17.19 -12.17 -5.79
CA ARG A 97 16.70 -10.91 -6.37
C ARG A 97 15.18 -10.81 -6.38
N LEU A 98 14.46 -11.91 -6.60
CA LEU A 98 13.00 -11.94 -6.55
C LEU A 98 12.48 -11.56 -5.15
N LEU A 99 13.02 -12.17 -4.10
CA LEU A 99 12.57 -11.92 -2.72
C LEU A 99 13.06 -10.57 -2.17
N MET A 100 14.36 -10.28 -2.31
CA MET A 100 14.99 -9.09 -1.70
C MET A 100 14.51 -7.77 -2.34
N VAL A 101 14.36 -7.75 -3.67
CA VAL A 101 13.98 -6.54 -4.42
C VAL A 101 12.47 -6.51 -4.61
N HIS A 102 11.91 -7.48 -5.34
CA HIS A 102 10.51 -7.42 -5.78
C HIS A 102 9.55 -7.77 -4.63
N GLY A 103 9.85 -8.80 -3.83
CA GLY A 103 9.04 -9.19 -2.68
C GLY A 103 8.93 -8.07 -1.64
N ARG A 104 10.08 -7.48 -1.27
CA ARG A 104 10.13 -6.30 -0.39
C ARG A 104 9.34 -5.12 -0.95
N SER A 105 9.60 -4.75 -2.21
CA SER A 105 8.98 -3.59 -2.84
C SER A 105 7.46 -3.77 -2.93
N SER A 106 7.00 -4.94 -3.35
CA SER A 106 5.57 -5.29 -3.41
C SER A 106 4.91 -5.19 -2.04
N TYR A 107 5.54 -5.72 -1.00
CA TYR A 107 5.00 -5.64 0.36
C TYR A 107 4.89 -4.19 0.85
N LYS A 108 5.95 -3.37 0.70
CA LYS A 108 5.93 -1.98 1.17
C LYS A 108 4.93 -1.11 0.42
N ARG A 109 4.84 -1.27 -0.89
CA ARG A 109 3.90 -0.52 -1.74
C ARG A 109 2.46 -0.90 -1.40
N SER A 110 2.18 -2.19 -1.28
CA SER A 110 0.85 -2.68 -0.92
C SER A 110 0.43 -2.22 0.49
N ALA A 111 1.36 -2.20 1.46
CA ALA A 111 1.07 -1.71 2.81
C ALA A 111 0.85 -0.19 2.87
N ALA A 112 1.62 0.59 2.10
CA ALA A 112 1.39 2.04 2.02
C ALA A 112 0.07 2.36 1.30
N LEU A 113 -0.23 1.62 0.23
CA LEU A 113 -1.47 1.74 -0.53
C LEU A 113 -2.70 1.40 0.33
N SER A 114 -2.65 0.28 1.08
CA SER A 114 -3.77 -0.11 1.94
C SER A 114 -4.04 0.93 3.03
N GLN A 115 -2.99 1.47 3.65
CA GLN A 115 -3.09 2.55 4.63
C GLN A 115 -3.73 3.80 4.00
N PHE A 116 -3.27 4.20 2.81
CA PHE A 116 -3.82 5.35 2.10
C PHE A 116 -5.32 5.21 1.79
N VAL A 117 -5.74 4.06 1.25
CA VAL A 117 -7.15 3.78 0.95
C VAL A 117 -8.03 3.80 2.21
N MET A 118 -7.53 3.22 3.32
CA MET A 118 -8.25 3.27 4.61
C MET A 118 -8.41 4.69 5.14
N HIS A 119 -7.34 5.49 5.13
CA HIS A 119 -7.39 6.89 5.59
C HIS A 119 -8.31 7.75 4.73
N ARG A 120 -8.30 7.54 3.41
CA ARG A 120 -9.22 8.21 2.48
C ARG A 120 -10.70 7.95 2.86
N GLY A 121 -11.04 6.69 3.14
CA GLY A 121 -12.38 6.31 3.58
C GLY A 121 -12.75 6.89 4.95
N LEU A 122 -11.82 6.86 5.90
CA LEU A 122 -12.02 7.37 7.26
C LEU A 122 -12.23 8.89 7.31
N ILE A 123 -11.52 9.66 6.48
CA ILE A 123 -11.74 11.12 6.41
C ILE A 123 -13.17 11.43 6.00
N ILE A 124 -13.68 10.83 4.92
CA ILE A 124 -15.06 11.09 4.47
C ILE A 124 -16.07 10.67 5.54
N SER A 125 -15.89 9.50 6.15
CA SER A 125 -16.77 9.03 7.21
C SER A 125 -16.78 9.99 8.40
N THR A 126 -15.61 10.49 8.81
CA THR A 126 -15.48 11.46 9.91
C THR A 126 -16.12 12.80 9.56
N MET A 127 -15.91 13.31 8.34
CA MET A 127 -16.53 14.55 7.88
C MET A 127 -18.05 14.43 7.88
N GLN A 128 -18.59 13.33 7.36
CA GLN A 128 -20.03 13.06 7.38
C GLN A 128 -20.57 12.95 8.82
N ALA A 129 -19.85 12.30 9.73
CA ALA A 129 -20.26 12.16 11.11
C ALA A 129 -20.31 13.51 11.85
N VAL A 130 -19.29 14.37 11.67
CA VAL A 130 -19.25 15.71 12.26
C VAL A 130 -20.31 16.61 11.64
N PHE A 131 -20.56 16.49 10.33
CA PHE A 131 -21.65 17.21 9.69
C PHE A 131 -23.01 16.79 10.26
N SER A 132 -23.30 15.49 10.28
CA SER A 132 -24.56 14.98 10.82
C SER A 132 -24.75 15.36 12.29
N SER A 133 -23.70 15.38 13.12
CA SER A 133 -23.84 15.76 14.53
C SER A 133 -24.24 17.23 14.72
N VAL A 134 -23.78 18.13 13.85
CA VAL A 134 -24.12 19.56 13.90
C VAL A 134 -25.54 19.82 13.41
N PHE A 135 -26.04 19.04 12.45
CA PHE A 135 -27.42 19.12 11.95
C PHE A 135 -28.39 18.21 12.72
N TYR A 136 -28.24 18.09 14.04
CA TYR A 136 -29.13 17.31 14.91
C TYR A 136 -29.35 15.85 14.45
N PHE A 137 -28.28 15.20 13.98
CA PHE A 137 -28.28 13.85 13.42
C PHE A 137 -29.19 13.66 12.19
N ALA A 138 -29.46 14.73 11.44
CA ALA A 138 -30.08 14.62 10.13
C ALA A 138 -29.19 13.80 9.19
N SER A 139 -29.81 12.84 8.48
CA SER A 139 -29.16 11.92 7.55
C SER A 139 -28.94 12.54 6.16
N VAL A 140 -28.55 13.81 6.10
CA VAL A 140 -28.27 14.51 4.83
C VAL A 140 -26.83 14.19 4.40
N PRO A 141 -26.62 13.60 3.20
CA PRO A 141 -25.28 13.34 2.70
C PRO A 141 -24.60 14.66 2.36
N LEU A 142 -23.38 14.85 2.88
CA LEU A 142 -22.57 16.05 2.66
C LEU A 142 -22.19 16.23 1.18
N TYR A 143 -21.80 15.13 0.52
CA TYR A 143 -21.41 15.12 -0.89
C TYR A 143 -22.40 14.27 -1.69
N GLN A 144 -23.03 14.87 -2.70
CA GLN A 144 -24.09 14.22 -3.48
C GLN A 144 -23.68 13.92 -4.92
N GLY A 145 -24.16 12.77 -5.43
CA GLY A 145 -24.11 12.40 -6.84
C GLY A 145 -22.71 12.41 -7.43
N PHE A 146 -22.51 13.24 -8.46
CA PHE A 146 -21.28 13.30 -9.24
C PHE A 146 -20.04 13.75 -8.44
N LEU A 147 -20.20 14.50 -7.35
CA LEU A 147 -19.07 14.90 -6.49
C LEU A 147 -18.41 13.68 -5.83
N MET A 148 -19.21 12.80 -5.25
CA MET A 148 -18.71 11.60 -4.57
C MET A 148 -18.13 10.60 -5.59
N VAL A 149 -18.78 10.45 -6.75
CA VAL A 149 -18.28 9.60 -7.84
C VAL A 149 -16.94 10.13 -8.38
N GLY A 150 -16.84 11.43 -8.66
CA GLY A 150 -15.61 12.07 -9.14
C GLY A 150 -14.46 11.95 -8.15
N TYR A 151 -14.74 12.14 -6.86
CA TYR A 151 -13.76 11.90 -5.80
C TYR A 151 -13.30 10.44 -5.77
N ALA A 152 -14.22 9.49 -5.91
CA ALA A 152 -13.86 8.09 -5.81
C ALA A 152 -13.10 7.52 -7.00
N THR A 153 -13.23 8.14 -8.17
CA THR A 153 -12.76 7.59 -9.44
C THR A 153 -11.71 8.45 -10.13
N VAL A 154 -11.89 9.77 -10.23
CA VAL A 154 -11.03 10.60 -11.07
C VAL A 154 -9.93 11.28 -10.26
N TYR A 155 -10.29 11.95 -9.16
CA TYR A 155 -9.35 12.81 -8.44
C TYR A 155 -8.32 12.03 -7.62
N THR A 156 -8.64 10.79 -7.23
CA THR A 156 -7.83 10.05 -6.26
C THR A 156 -7.11 8.83 -6.87
N MET A 157 -7.41 8.46 -8.13
CA MET A 157 -6.76 7.33 -8.79
C MET A 157 -5.34 7.63 -9.26
N PHE A 158 -5.09 8.80 -9.85
CA PHE A 158 -3.74 9.17 -10.30
C PHE A 158 -2.70 9.22 -9.17
N PRO A 159 -3.00 9.84 -8.00
CA PRO A 159 -2.10 9.80 -6.84
C PRO A 159 -1.85 8.37 -6.31
N VAL A 160 -2.86 7.50 -6.37
CA VAL A 160 -2.72 6.08 -6.01
C VAL A 160 -1.72 5.36 -6.91
N PHE A 161 -1.79 5.57 -8.24
CA PHE A 161 -0.83 4.98 -9.16
C PHE A 161 0.60 5.49 -8.93
N SER A 162 0.75 6.77 -8.57
CA SER A 162 2.03 7.36 -8.20
C SER A 162 2.68 6.62 -7.01
N LEU A 163 1.91 6.32 -5.96
CA LEU A 163 2.40 5.56 -4.79
C LEU A 163 2.83 4.12 -5.12
N VAL A 164 2.19 3.48 -6.10
CA VAL A 164 2.57 2.12 -6.55
C VAL A 164 3.93 2.13 -7.28
N LEU A 165 4.31 3.25 -7.89
CA LEU A 165 5.58 3.39 -8.60
C LEU A 165 6.75 3.79 -7.69
N ASP A 166 6.50 4.28 -6.47
CA ASP A 166 7.52 4.72 -5.50
C ASP A 166 8.50 3.57 -5.14
N GLN A 167 9.80 3.80 -5.28
CA GLN A 167 10.86 2.84 -4.94
C GLN A 167 11.61 3.33 -3.70
N ASP A 168 11.58 2.54 -2.61
CA ASP A 168 12.23 2.95 -1.37
C ASP A 168 13.76 2.82 -1.42
N VAL A 169 14.29 1.86 -2.18
CA VAL A 169 15.71 1.56 -2.30
C VAL A 169 16.01 1.03 -3.71
N LYS A 170 17.15 1.43 -4.30
CA LYS A 170 17.60 0.90 -5.60
C LYS A 170 17.82 -0.61 -5.54
N PRO A 171 17.59 -1.36 -6.64
CA PRO A 171 17.72 -2.82 -6.67
C PRO A 171 19.10 -3.34 -6.19
N GLU A 172 20.17 -2.62 -6.51
CA GLU A 172 21.55 -2.96 -6.14
C GLU A 172 21.77 -2.91 -4.62
N MET A 173 21.32 -1.83 -3.98
CA MET A 173 21.44 -1.64 -2.54
C MET A 173 20.60 -2.65 -1.74
N ALA A 174 19.43 -3.04 -2.28
CA ALA A 174 18.60 -4.07 -1.68
C ALA A 174 19.26 -5.47 -1.70
N MET A 175 20.13 -5.74 -2.69
CA MET A 175 20.92 -6.98 -2.75
C MET A 175 22.16 -6.93 -1.86
N LEU A 176 22.79 -5.76 -1.72
CA LEU A 176 23.99 -5.57 -0.89
C LEU A 176 23.68 -5.68 0.62
N TYR A 177 22.49 -5.24 1.06
CA TYR A 177 22.09 -5.21 2.47
C TYR A 177 20.86 -6.10 2.76
N PRO A 178 21.02 -7.43 2.83
CA PRO A 178 19.90 -8.36 3.05
C PRO A 178 19.24 -8.22 4.43
N GLU A 179 19.94 -7.64 5.41
CA GLU A 179 19.40 -7.35 6.75
C GLU A 179 18.17 -6.46 6.70
N LEU A 180 18.06 -5.61 5.67
CA LEU A 180 16.94 -4.71 5.48
C LEU A 180 15.63 -5.48 5.24
N TYR A 181 15.69 -6.73 4.76
CA TYR A 181 14.52 -7.62 4.64
C TYR A 181 14.06 -8.14 6.02
N ARG A 182 15.01 -8.40 6.92
CA ARG A 182 14.75 -8.91 8.28
C ARG A 182 13.95 -7.91 9.13
N ASP A 183 14.13 -6.62 8.87
CA ASP A 183 13.34 -5.54 9.47
C ASP A 183 11.86 -5.59 9.09
N LEU A 184 11.52 -6.10 7.89
CA LEU A 184 10.12 -6.33 7.52
C LEU A 184 9.56 -7.49 8.32
N THR A 185 10.22 -8.66 8.29
CA THR A 185 9.70 -9.87 8.95
C THR A 185 9.48 -9.69 10.46
N LYS A 186 10.42 -9.03 11.16
CA LYS A 186 10.30 -8.77 12.61
C LYS A 186 9.36 -7.61 12.94
N GLY A 187 9.22 -6.66 12.02
CA GLY A 187 8.41 -5.45 12.19
C GLY A 187 6.94 -5.62 11.80
N CYS A 188 6.61 -6.56 10.90
CA CYS A 188 5.29 -6.73 10.29
C CYS A 188 4.14 -6.67 11.30
N ILE A 189 4.06 -7.62 12.24
CA ILE A 189 2.83 -7.74 13.05
C ILE A 189 2.73 -6.63 14.12
N ARG A 190 3.87 -6.21 14.69
CA ARG A 190 3.90 -5.31 15.87
C ARG A 190 3.97 -3.83 15.52
N LYS A 191 4.44 -3.50 14.31
CA LYS A 191 4.39 -2.13 13.78
C LYS A 191 3.07 -1.91 13.04
N ASP A 192 2.51 -2.89 12.35
CA ASP A 192 1.30 -2.67 11.54
C ASP A 192 0.10 -2.26 12.41
N VAL A 193 -0.21 -2.95 13.50
CA VAL A 193 -1.34 -2.54 14.39
C VAL A 193 -1.12 -1.17 15.05
N ARG A 194 0.08 -0.90 15.60
CA ARG A 194 0.37 0.39 16.27
C ARG A 194 0.53 1.55 15.30
N VAL A 195 0.98 1.29 14.07
CA VAL A 195 1.06 2.29 13.01
C VAL A 195 -0.32 2.53 12.43
N ALA A 196 -1.11 1.48 12.18
CA ALA A 196 -2.50 1.57 11.75
C ALA A 196 -3.32 2.39 12.76
N PHE A 197 -3.25 2.07 14.05
CA PHE A 197 -3.98 2.80 15.08
C PHE A 197 -3.57 4.29 15.17
N ARG A 198 -2.27 4.60 15.09
CA ARG A 198 -1.81 6.01 15.04
C ARG A 198 -2.28 6.73 13.78
N PHE A 199 -2.36 6.03 12.66
CA PHE A 199 -2.78 6.58 11.38
C PHE A 199 -4.30 6.78 11.32
N GLU A 200 -5.06 5.89 11.94
CA GLU A 200 -6.50 6.00 12.12
C GLU A 200 -6.85 7.22 12.98
N LEU A 201 -6.19 7.39 14.14
CA LEU A 201 -6.35 8.60 14.95
C LEU A 201 -6.02 9.88 14.17
N LEU A 202 -4.98 9.84 13.34
CA LEU A 202 -4.62 10.96 12.46
C LEU A 202 -5.72 11.23 11.41
N SER A 203 -6.31 10.18 10.83
CA SER A 203 -7.42 10.28 9.87
C SER A 203 -8.63 10.98 10.51
N PHE A 204 -8.97 10.61 11.75
CA PHE A 204 -10.01 11.28 12.53
C PHE A 204 -9.70 12.75 12.75
N THR A 205 -8.46 13.09 13.16
CA THR A 205 -8.08 14.50 13.35
C THR A 205 -8.15 15.31 12.05
N HIS A 206 -7.74 14.74 10.90
CA HIS A 206 -7.89 15.41 9.60
C HIS A 206 -9.36 15.65 9.24
N GLY A 207 -10.19 14.60 9.27
CA GLY A 207 -11.60 14.72 8.91
C GLY A 207 -12.34 15.70 9.83
N GLY A 208 -12.02 15.69 11.12
CA GLY A 208 -12.52 16.67 12.09
C GLY A 208 -12.09 18.10 11.76
N ILE A 209 -10.79 18.35 11.55
CA ILE A 209 -10.28 19.69 11.21
C ILE A 209 -10.88 20.22 9.90
N LEU A 210 -10.99 19.37 8.88
CA LEU A 210 -11.57 19.75 7.58
C LEU A 210 -13.04 20.17 7.72
N MET A 211 -13.84 19.38 8.43
CA MET A 211 -15.27 19.68 8.60
C MET A 211 -15.49 20.84 9.57
N SER A 212 -14.89 20.82 10.76
CA SER A 212 -15.01 21.90 11.74
C SER A 212 -14.49 23.22 11.17
N GLY A 213 -13.38 23.20 10.42
CA GLY A 213 -12.86 24.39 9.73
C GLY A 213 -13.83 24.93 8.68
N ALA A 214 -14.45 24.06 7.88
CA ALA A 214 -15.46 24.48 6.91
C ALA A 214 -16.73 25.07 7.58
N LEU A 215 -17.13 24.54 8.74
CA LEU A 215 -18.26 25.04 9.52
C LEU A 215 -17.97 26.37 10.22
N VAL A 216 -16.74 26.62 10.68
CA VAL A 216 -16.36 27.91 11.28
C VAL A 216 -16.28 29.01 10.22
N LEU A 217 -15.87 28.68 9.00
CA LEU A 217 -15.75 29.61 7.88
C LEU A 217 -17.07 29.77 7.07
N PHE A 218 -18.17 29.23 7.61
CA PHE A 218 -19.50 29.20 7.02
C PHE A 218 -20.02 30.60 6.68
N GLU A 219 -20.53 30.77 5.46
CA GLU A 219 -21.33 31.93 5.07
C GLU A 219 -22.63 31.46 4.44
N SER A 220 -23.73 31.75 5.15
CA SER A 220 -25.18 31.69 4.85
C SER A 220 -25.77 30.53 4.02
N GLU A 221 -25.05 29.97 3.04
CA GLU A 221 -25.52 28.97 2.08
C GLU A 221 -24.80 27.63 2.22
N PHE A 222 -25.57 26.54 2.18
CA PHE A 222 -25.05 25.17 2.25
C PHE A 222 -24.09 24.85 1.09
N VAL A 223 -24.34 25.40 -0.10
CA VAL A 223 -23.53 25.18 -1.31
C VAL A 223 -22.08 25.65 -1.09
N HIS A 224 -21.87 26.78 -0.41
CA HIS A 224 -20.54 27.31 -0.12
C HIS A 224 -19.73 26.40 0.81
N VAL A 225 -20.38 25.77 1.80
CA VAL A 225 -19.73 24.82 2.72
C VAL A 225 -19.27 23.56 1.99
N VAL A 226 -20.16 23.02 1.15
CA VAL A 226 -19.85 21.86 0.32
C VAL A 226 -18.68 22.19 -0.58
N ALA A 227 -18.67 23.37 -1.21
CA ALA A 227 -17.59 23.79 -2.07
C ALA A 227 -16.25 23.92 -1.34
N ILE A 228 -16.21 24.65 -0.21
CA ILE A 228 -14.98 24.86 0.57
C ILE A 228 -14.45 23.53 1.10
N SER A 229 -15.32 22.72 1.73
CA SER A 229 -14.92 21.45 2.33
C SER A 229 -14.43 20.43 1.29
N PHE A 230 -15.09 20.33 0.14
CA PHE A 230 -14.69 19.41 -0.94
C PHE A 230 -13.36 19.81 -1.58
N THR A 231 -13.15 21.11 -1.80
CA THR A 231 -11.88 21.65 -2.32
C THR A 231 -10.75 21.41 -1.35
N ALA A 232 -10.96 21.71 -0.07
CA ALA A 232 -9.97 21.47 0.97
C ALA A 232 -9.66 19.97 1.14
N LEU A 233 -10.66 19.09 1.00
CA LEU A 233 -10.49 17.64 1.02
C LEU A 233 -9.57 17.16 -0.11
N VAL A 234 -9.88 17.50 -1.37
CA VAL A 234 -9.09 17.07 -2.54
C VAL A 234 -7.66 17.61 -2.44
N LEU A 235 -7.48 18.89 -2.11
CA LEU A 235 -6.15 19.50 -1.96
C LEU A 235 -5.34 18.88 -0.82
N THR A 236 -5.97 18.61 0.33
CA THR A 236 -5.30 17.96 1.46
C THR A 236 -4.85 16.55 1.08
N GLU A 237 -5.66 15.81 0.32
CA GLU A 237 -5.29 14.48 -0.13
C GLU A 237 -4.11 14.50 -1.11
N LEU A 238 -4.14 15.39 -2.11
CA LEU A 238 -3.02 15.56 -3.04
C LEU A 238 -1.74 15.97 -2.32
N LEU A 239 -1.83 16.91 -1.38
CA LEU A 239 -0.68 17.36 -0.59
C LEU A 239 -0.16 16.26 0.35
N MET A 240 -1.05 15.45 0.94
CA MET A 240 -0.66 14.31 1.77
C MET A 240 0.09 13.25 0.95
N VAL A 241 -0.32 13.00 -0.29
CA VAL A 241 0.43 12.12 -1.20
C VAL A 241 1.78 12.73 -1.54
N ALA A 242 1.83 13.98 -1.99
CA ALA A 242 3.07 14.69 -2.32
C ALA A 242 4.07 14.69 -1.16
N LEU A 243 3.58 14.85 0.08
CA LEU A 243 4.40 14.77 1.28
C LEU A 243 4.78 13.32 1.65
N THR A 244 4.06 12.30 1.22
CA THR A 244 4.40 10.90 1.52
C THR A 244 5.47 10.36 0.57
N VAL A 245 5.49 10.84 -0.67
CA VAL A 245 6.49 10.52 -1.68
C VAL A 245 7.90 10.85 -1.19
N ARG A 246 8.84 9.91 -1.40
CA ARG A 246 10.24 10.07 -0.98
C ARG A 246 11.16 10.40 -2.15
N THR A 247 10.93 9.76 -3.29
CA THR A 247 11.70 9.98 -4.51
C THR A 247 10.80 10.62 -5.56
N TRP A 248 11.15 11.83 -5.99
CA TRP A 248 10.40 12.53 -7.02
C TRP A 248 10.80 12.01 -8.40
N HIS A 249 9.86 11.35 -9.07
CA HIS A 249 9.96 11.00 -10.49
C HIS A 249 9.02 11.89 -11.31
N TRP A 250 9.39 12.15 -12.57
CA TRP A 250 8.59 12.99 -13.48
C TRP A 250 7.14 12.51 -13.61
N LEU A 251 6.92 11.19 -13.71
CA LEU A 251 5.59 10.60 -13.81
C LEU A 251 4.71 10.88 -12.58
N MET A 252 5.31 11.01 -11.40
CA MET A 252 4.58 11.28 -10.15
C MET A 252 4.08 12.72 -10.13
N VAL A 253 4.91 13.67 -10.56
CA VAL A 253 4.52 15.08 -10.73
C VAL A 253 3.39 15.21 -11.73
N VAL A 254 3.51 14.54 -12.89
CA VAL A 254 2.47 14.55 -13.92
C VAL A 254 1.16 13.96 -13.39
N ALA A 255 1.21 12.87 -12.63
CA ALA A 255 0.01 12.26 -12.04
C ALA A 255 -0.69 13.18 -11.04
N GLU A 256 0.06 13.88 -10.18
CA GLU A 256 -0.49 14.85 -9.24
C GLU A 256 -1.09 16.07 -9.96
N LEU A 257 -0.38 16.63 -10.95
CA LEU A 257 -0.87 17.76 -11.74
C LEU A 257 -2.09 17.39 -12.59
N LEU A 258 -2.12 16.19 -13.16
CA LEU A 258 -3.27 15.71 -13.93
C LEU A 258 -4.50 15.58 -13.03
N SER A 259 -4.35 15.06 -11.81
CA SER A 259 -5.46 15.00 -10.85
C SER A 259 -5.96 16.40 -10.48
N LEU A 260 -5.04 17.33 -10.16
CA LEU A 260 -5.39 18.72 -9.88
C LEU A 260 -6.11 19.36 -11.07
N GLY A 261 -5.63 19.14 -12.30
CA GLY A 261 -6.23 19.62 -13.53
C GLY A 261 -7.63 19.05 -13.77
N CYS A 262 -7.83 17.74 -13.56
CA CYS A 262 -9.15 17.11 -13.64
C CYS A 262 -10.12 17.71 -12.61
N TYR A 263 -9.65 18.02 -11.40
CA TYR A 263 -10.46 18.66 -10.39
C TYR A 263 -10.82 20.11 -10.77
N VAL A 264 -9.86 20.92 -11.22
CA VAL A 264 -10.12 22.30 -11.68
C VAL A 264 -11.08 22.31 -12.87
N ALA A 265 -10.93 21.37 -13.81
CA ALA A 265 -11.89 21.20 -14.90
C ALA A 265 -13.29 20.87 -14.36
N SER A 266 -13.40 19.98 -13.37
CA SER A 266 -14.69 19.65 -12.76
C SER A 266 -15.38 20.85 -12.11
N LEU A 267 -14.62 21.78 -11.51
CA LEU A 267 -15.17 23.02 -10.95
C LEU A 267 -15.81 23.91 -12.02
N ALA A 268 -15.27 23.90 -13.24
CA ALA A 268 -15.81 24.67 -14.37
C ALA A 268 -17.05 24.02 -15.03
N PHE A 269 -17.15 22.69 -14.98
CA PHE A 269 -18.25 21.93 -15.60
C PHE A 269 -19.44 21.69 -14.65
N LEU A 270 -19.22 21.57 -13.34
CA LEU A 270 -20.27 21.27 -12.34
C LEU A 270 -20.92 22.54 -11.76
N ASN A 271 -21.36 23.46 -12.63
CA ASN A 271 -22.01 24.73 -12.23
C ASN A 271 -23.30 24.55 -11.43
N LYS A 272 -23.89 23.33 -11.43
CA LYS A 272 -25.05 22.99 -10.62
C LYS A 272 -24.71 22.78 -9.13
N TYR A 273 -23.46 22.47 -8.82
CA TYR A 273 -22.98 22.19 -7.47
C TYR A 273 -22.05 23.29 -6.93
N PHE A 274 -21.55 24.14 -7.82
CA PHE A 274 -20.54 25.14 -7.53
C PHE A 274 -20.92 26.49 -8.16
N ASP A 275 -20.97 27.54 -7.34
CA ASP A 275 -21.11 28.90 -7.84
C ASP A 275 -19.76 29.44 -8.31
N LEU A 276 -19.59 29.56 -9.64
CA LEU A 276 -18.35 30.06 -10.27
C LEU A 276 -17.94 31.46 -9.77
N ALA A 277 -18.93 32.32 -9.49
CA ALA A 277 -18.69 33.66 -8.95
C ALA A 277 -18.06 33.59 -7.54
N PHE A 278 -18.48 32.63 -6.72
CA PHE A 278 -17.93 32.44 -5.37
C PHE A 278 -16.52 31.82 -5.41
N ILE A 279 -16.30 30.81 -6.27
CA ILE A 279 -15.00 30.13 -6.39
C ILE A 279 -13.88 31.06 -6.84
N THR A 280 -14.19 32.00 -7.74
CA THR A 280 -13.20 32.97 -8.24
C THR A 280 -12.88 34.08 -7.24
N THR A 281 -13.63 34.17 -6.14
CA THR A 281 -13.43 35.18 -5.12
C THR A 281 -12.21 34.84 -4.24
N VAL A 282 -11.45 35.87 -3.85
CA VAL A 282 -10.29 35.74 -2.94
C VAL A 282 -10.70 35.17 -1.57
N THR A 283 -11.95 35.39 -1.15
CA THR A 283 -12.53 34.82 0.08
C THR A 283 -12.50 33.30 0.07
N PHE A 284 -12.87 32.68 -1.05
CA PHE A 284 -12.86 31.23 -1.20
C PHE A 284 -11.43 30.68 -1.14
N VAL A 285 -10.51 31.28 -1.90
CA VAL A 285 -9.12 30.81 -1.98
C VAL A 285 -8.42 30.87 -0.62
N TRP A 286 -8.55 31.98 0.13
CA TRP A 286 -7.90 32.07 1.44
C TRP A 286 -8.51 31.08 2.43
N LYS A 287 -9.85 30.95 2.47
CA LYS A 287 -10.57 30.01 3.34
C LYS A 287 -10.10 28.57 3.12
N VAL A 288 -10.08 28.13 1.86
CA VAL A 288 -9.60 26.79 1.49
C VAL A 288 -8.13 26.62 1.86
N SER A 289 -7.28 27.59 1.52
CA SER A 289 -5.84 27.50 1.81
C SER A 289 -5.55 27.41 3.31
N ALA A 290 -6.28 28.18 4.14
CA ALA A 290 -6.15 28.15 5.60
C ALA A 290 -6.53 26.78 6.15
N ILE A 291 -7.65 26.20 5.71
CA ILE A 291 -8.08 24.87 6.12
C ILE A 291 -7.04 23.81 5.70
N THR A 292 -6.54 23.86 4.46
CA THR A 292 -5.53 22.90 3.97
C THR A 292 -4.22 22.99 4.75
N VAL A 293 -3.75 24.21 5.06
CA VAL A 293 -2.50 24.41 5.85
C VAL A 293 -2.66 23.89 7.28
N VAL A 294 -3.77 24.20 7.94
CA VAL A 294 -4.05 23.73 9.32
C VAL A 294 -4.19 22.22 9.36
N SER A 295 -4.86 21.64 8.36
CA SER A 295 -5.01 20.20 8.18
C SER A 295 -3.65 19.50 8.02
N CYS A 296 -2.70 20.11 7.32
CA CYS A 296 -1.38 19.51 7.07
C CYS A 296 -0.39 19.60 8.24
N LEU A 297 -0.64 20.45 9.25
CA LEU A 297 0.27 20.63 10.40
C LEU A 297 0.52 19.33 11.19
N PRO A 298 -0.52 18.56 11.60
CA PRO A 298 -0.33 17.27 12.29
C PRO A 298 0.56 16.29 11.52
N LEU A 299 0.39 16.18 10.20
CA LEU A 299 1.22 15.33 9.34
C LEU A 299 2.69 15.76 9.35
N TYR A 300 2.93 17.06 9.15
CA TYR A 300 4.29 17.60 9.08
C TYR A 300 5.03 17.42 10.39
N VAL A 301 4.37 17.74 11.52
CA VAL A 301 4.93 17.60 12.87
C VAL A 301 5.24 16.14 13.17
N LEU A 302 4.32 15.20 12.87
CA LEU A 302 4.55 13.77 13.08
C LEU A 302 5.70 13.23 12.21
N LYS A 303 5.79 13.65 10.95
CA LYS A 303 6.87 13.25 10.05
C LYS A 303 8.22 13.78 10.53
N TYR A 304 8.26 15.03 10.98
CA TYR A 304 9.45 15.66 11.54
C TYR A 304 9.91 14.97 12.83
N LEU A 305 8.99 14.76 13.79
CA LEU A 305 9.27 14.04 15.04
C LEU A 305 9.76 12.62 14.78
N LYS A 306 9.15 11.89 13.84
CA LYS A 306 9.55 10.52 13.50
C LYS A 306 10.95 10.46 12.89
N ARG A 307 11.31 11.42 12.02
CA ARG A 307 12.66 11.53 11.46
C ARG A 307 13.70 11.84 12.52
N LYS A 308 13.37 12.69 13.50
CA LYS A 308 14.27 13.10 14.58
C LYS A 308 14.46 12.03 15.66
N LEU A 309 13.38 11.35 16.07
CA LEU A 309 13.40 10.37 17.16
C LEU A 309 13.84 8.96 16.72
N SER A 310 13.58 8.58 15.46
CA SER A 310 13.88 7.23 14.95
C SER A 310 14.19 7.27 13.46
N PRO A 311 15.41 7.70 13.05
CA PRO A 311 15.78 7.68 11.65
C PRO A 311 15.74 6.25 11.11
N PRO A 312 15.15 6.03 9.93
CA PRO A 312 14.99 4.68 9.40
C PRO A 312 16.33 4.05 9.02
N SER A 313 16.48 2.74 9.21
CA SER A 313 17.76 2.02 8.99
C SER A 313 18.40 2.27 7.61
N TYR A 314 17.59 2.48 6.57
CA TYR A 314 18.08 2.74 5.21
C TYR A 314 18.69 4.13 5.03
N SER A 315 18.31 5.13 5.83
CA SER A 315 18.88 6.48 5.70
C SER A 315 20.33 6.55 6.19
N LYS A 316 20.80 5.51 6.90
CA LYS A 316 22.19 5.36 7.33
C LYS A 316 23.09 4.78 6.23
N LEU A 317 22.52 4.28 5.14
CA LEU A 317 23.23 3.61 4.03
C LEU A 317 23.46 4.54 2.83
N SER A 318 22.87 5.74 2.84
CA SER A 318 23.01 6.76 1.78
C SER A 318 23.95 7.90 2.18
N SER A 319 24.80 7.67 3.18
CA SER A 319 25.79 8.63 3.68
C SER A 319 27.19 8.22 3.29
#